data_AF-K2ATA9-F1
#
_entry.id   AF-K2ATA9-F1
#
_cell.length_a   1.000
_cell.length_b   1.000
_cell.length_c   1.000
_cell.angle_alpha   90.00
_cell.angle_beta   90.00
_cell.angle_gamma   90.00
#
_symmetry.space_group_name_H-M   'P 1'
#
loop_
_entity.id
_entity.type
_entity.pdbx_description
1 polymer ?
#
loop_
_entity_poly.entity_id
_entity_poly.type
_entity_poly.pdbx_seq_one_letter_code
_entity_poly.pdbx_strand_id
1 'polypeptide(L)'
;MKKIIIFVFLLLLAGIIFLGVILFFQDNSGKGALQVTSTPVASVFLNGEKIGDTPLCKCNPEDLIETGEHSIKLVPANSEFGEFEEKITINKSTLTVIDKEFEEGSQGSSSIISLTSIPSDKEAELLIMSLPNDTSVFLNNKPSGTTPFSLKESKSSDYILNITKEGYKDRSVAIKTALGFKLTALISLGILPVSSPSAQEQPQAVNKIVILDTPTGFLRVRSASSTASLEIDRVNPGETFDLVSEGDGWLEIKLDDETTGWISSQYAEKQ
;
A
#
# COMPACT_ATOMS: atom_id res chain seq x y z
N MET A 1 34.19 45.13 41.98
CA MET A 1 34.42 43.71 41.59
C MET A 1 33.40 42.74 42.20
N LYS A 2 33.20 42.67 43.52
CA LYS A 2 32.22 41.74 44.15
C LYS A 2 30.78 41.82 43.61
N LYS A 3 30.25 43.03 43.34
CA LYS A 3 28.88 43.20 42.78
C LYS A 3 28.72 42.65 41.37
N ILE A 4 29.76 42.72 40.54
CA ILE A 4 29.77 42.17 39.17
C ILE A 4 29.80 40.64 39.22
N ILE A 5 30.59 40.06 40.13
CA ILE A 5 30.66 38.60 40.34
C ILE A 5 29.30 38.04 40.77
N ILE A 6 28.60 38.71 41.70
CA ILE A 6 27.25 38.30 42.14
C ILE A 6 26.24 38.38 40.98
N PHE A 7 26.31 39.43 40.17
CA PHE A 7 25.41 39.59 39.02
C PHE A 7 25.64 38.52 37.95
N VAL A 8 26.90 38.22 37.61
CA VAL A 8 27.25 37.15 36.66
C VAL A 8 26.83 35.77 37.19
N PHE A 9 26.98 35.52 38.49
CA PHE A 9 26.52 34.28 39.12
C PHE A 9 25.00 34.11 39.04
N LEU A 10 24.23 35.18 39.29
CA LEU A 10 22.76 35.14 39.17
C LEU A 10 22.30 34.92 37.72
N LEU A 11 23.00 35.51 36.74
CA LEU A 11 22.73 35.27 35.32
C LEU A 11 23.01 33.82 34.91
N LEU A 12 24.13 33.25 35.35
CA LEU A 12 24.44 31.83 35.12
C LEU A 12 23.41 30.91 35.78
N LEU A 13 23.00 31.20 37.00
CA LEU A 13 21.98 30.43 37.71
C LEU A 13 20.63 30.49 36.98
N ALA A 14 20.22 31.68 36.53
CA ALA A 14 19.01 31.84 35.73
C ALA A 14 19.10 31.09 34.39
N GLY A 15 20.27 31.10 33.74
CA GLY A 15 20.53 30.34 32.52
C GLY A 15 20.42 28.83 32.73
N ILE A 16 20.95 28.30 33.84
CA ILE A 16 20.85 26.87 34.19
C ILE A 16 19.39 26.49 34.51
N ILE A 17 18.67 27.34 35.24
CA ILE A 17 17.24 27.11 35.53
C ILE A 17 16.45 27.14 34.23
N PHE A 18 16.68 28.12 33.36
CA PHE A 18 16.01 28.24 32.06
C PHE A 18 16.31 27.04 31.15
N LEU A 19 17.56 26.58 31.10
CA LEU A 19 17.96 25.38 30.37
C LEU A 19 17.31 24.12 30.95
N GLY A 20 17.26 24.00 32.29
CA GLY A 20 16.58 22.89 32.97
C GLY A 20 15.09 22.88 32.71
N VAL A 21 14.45 24.05 32.66
CA VAL A 21 13.04 24.21 32.30
C VAL A 21 12.79 23.84 30.83
N ILE A 22 13.64 24.29 29.91
CA ILE A 22 13.53 23.88 28.49
C ILE A 22 13.64 22.37 28.36
N LEU A 23 14.64 21.74 28.97
CA LEU A 23 14.83 20.29 28.91
C LEU A 23 13.67 19.52 29.56
N PHE A 24 13.08 20.05 30.63
CA PHE A 24 11.92 19.46 31.29
C PHE A 24 10.64 19.57 30.45
N PHE A 25 10.42 20.67 29.74
CA PHE A 25 9.28 20.83 28.83
C PHE A 25 9.46 20.17 27.46
N GLN A 26 10.69 19.75 27.13
CA GLN A 26 10.99 19.00 25.91
C GLN A 26 10.83 17.48 26.10
N ASP A 27 10.32 17.04 27.26
CA ASP A 27 10.12 15.65 27.56
C ASP A 27 8.92 15.10 26.77
N ASN A 28 9.22 14.55 25.59
CA ASN A 28 8.28 13.76 24.81
C ASN A 28 8.06 12.36 25.40
N SER A 29 8.57 12.07 26.60
CA SER A 29 8.28 10.82 27.29
C SER A 29 6.78 10.62 27.47
N GLY A 30 6.39 9.37 27.31
CA GLY A 30 5.01 8.95 27.39
C GLY A 30 4.88 7.55 26.85
N LYS A 31 3.62 7.13 26.71
CA LYS A 31 3.31 5.82 26.14
C LYS A 31 2.29 5.95 25.02
N GLY A 32 2.37 5.05 24.05
CA GLY A 32 1.44 4.89 22.96
C GLY A 32 0.91 3.46 22.89
N ALA A 33 -0.20 3.28 22.20
CA ALA A 33 -0.78 1.97 21.96
C ALA A 33 -0.21 1.36 20.67
N LEU A 34 -0.09 0.04 20.62
CA LEU A 34 0.35 -0.70 19.45
C LEU A 34 -0.63 -1.83 19.15
N GLN A 35 -1.14 -1.88 17.92
CA GLN A 35 -1.94 -3.00 17.41
C GLN A 35 -1.22 -3.64 16.23
N VAL A 36 -1.11 -4.97 16.25
CA VAL A 36 -0.43 -5.75 15.21
C VAL A 36 -1.31 -6.91 14.78
N THR A 37 -1.62 -6.99 13.50
CA THR A 37 -2.34 -8.09 12.86
C THR A 37 -1.49 -8.70 11.76
N SER A 38 -1.66 -10.00 11.52
CA SER A 38 -1.04 -10.63 10.36
C SER A 38 -1.78 -11.88 9.89
N THR A 39 -1.59 -12.19 8.61
CA THR A 39 -2.03 -13.44 8.00
C THR A 39 -0.85 -14.07 7.24
N PRO A 40 -0.44 -15.31 7.56
CA PRO A 40 -0.86 -16.11 8.70
C PRO A 40 -0.38 -15.51 10.03
N VAL A 41 -0.70 -16.18 11.14
CA VAL A 41 -0.26 -15.80 12.48
C VAL A 41 1.26 -15.77 12.56
N ALA A 42 1.79 -14.75 13.25
CA ALA A 42 3.21 -14.51 13.43
C ALA A 42 3.53 -14.15 14.88
N SER A 43 4.71 -14.55 15.35
CA SER A 43 5.29 -14.06 16.59
C SER A 43 5.77 -12.63 16.43
N VAL A 44 5.41 -11.76 17.37
CA VAL A 44 5.74 -10.33 17.36
C VAL A 44 6.87 -10.06 18.33
N PHE A 45 7.93 -9.43 17.84
CA PHE A 45 9.07 -8.96 18.60
C PHE A 45 9.18 -7.44 18.50
N LEU A 46 9.49 -6.80 19.63
CA LEU A 46 9.76 -5.36 19.69
C LEU A 46 11.16 -5.17 20.27
N ASN A 47 12.03 -4.50 19.52
CA ASN A 47 13.45 -4.32 19.86
C ASN A 47 14.17 -5.65 20.18
N GLY A 48 13.78 -6.73 19.50
CA GLY A 48 14.34 -8.07 19.69
C GLY A 48 13.70 -8.91 20.81
N GLU A 49 12.84 -8.34 21.65
CA GLU A 49 12.11 -9.06 22.69
C GLU A 49 10.74 -9.55 22.19
N LYS A 50 10.38 -10.81 22.42
CA LYS A 50 9.05 -11.33 22.05
C LYS A 50 7.98 -10.72 22.95
N ILE A 51 7.00 -10.03 22.37
CA ILE A 51 5.91 -9.37 23.10
C ILE A 51 4.54 -10.05 22.94
N GLY A 52 4.42 -11.03 22.03
CA GLY A 52 3.20 -11.81 21.81
C GLY A 52 3.17 -12.51 20.44
N ASP A 53 1.99 -12.94 20.04
CA ASP A 53 1.69 -13.48 18.71
C ASP A 53 0.49 -12.69 18.13
N THR A 54 0.36 -12.60 16.80
CA THR A 54 -0.76 -11.89 16.17
C THR A 54 -2.07 -12.70 16.25
N PRO A 55 -3.25 -12.04 16.35
CA PRO A 55 -3.44 -10.62 16.56
C PRO A 55 -3.01 -10.16 17.97
N LEU A 56 -2.31 -9.03 18.06
CA LEU A 56 -1.77 -8.46 19.29
C LEU A 56 -2.26 -7.02 19.46
N CYS A 57 -2.70 -6.65 20.67
CA CYS A 57 -3.00 -5.28 21.06
C CYS A 57 -2.31 -4.98 22.39
N LYS A 58 -1.40 -4.00 22.38
CA LYS A 58 -0.79 -3.37 23.56
C LYS A 58 -1.48 -2.02 23.77
N CYS A 59 -2.71 -2.10 24.25
CA CYS A 59 -3.71 -1.05 24.18
C CYS A 59 -4.28 -0.69 25.56
N ASN A 60 -3.94 -1.47 26.58
CA ASN A 60 -4.36 -1.25 27.96
C ASN A 60 -3.29 -0.43 28.69
N PRO A 61 -3.67 0.39 29.69
CA PRO A 61 -2.72 1.26 30.40
C PRO A 61 -1.46 0.56 30.94
N GLU A 62 -1.59 -0.70 31.35
CA GLU A 62 -0.50 -1.54 31.89
C GLU A 62 0.50 -2.03 30.85
N ASP A 63 0.12 -2.08 29.57
CA ASP A 63 0.92 -2.71 28.51
C ASP A 63 1.25 -1.77 27.34
N LEU A 64 0.86 -0.50 27.43
CA LEU A 64 1.29 0.54 26.50
C LEU A 64 2.82 0.59 26.35
N ILE A 65 3.26 0.93 25.13
CA ILE A 65 4.66 0.95 24.73
C ILE A 65 5.22 2.36 24.95
N GLU A 66 6.46 2.44 25.44
CA GLU A 66 7.18 3.72 25.54
C GLU A 66 7.24 4.43 24.18
N THR A 67 7.21 5.75 24.18
CA THR A 67 7.30 6.54 22.95
C THR A 67 8.72 6.51 22.38
N GLY A 68 8.82 6.54 21.04
CA GLY A 68 10.10 6.60 20.34
C GLY A 68 10.12 5.74 19.08
N GLU A 69 11.32 5.55 18.54
CA GLU A 69 11.58 4.63 17.44
C GLU A 69 11.80 3.22 17.99
N HIS A 70 11.11 2.24 17.43
CA HIS A 70 11.25 0.82 17.77
C HIS A 70 11.45 0.00 16.51
N SER A 71 12.28 -1.05 16.59
CA SER A 71 12.31 -2.09 15.57
C SER A 71 11.20 -3.09 15.88
N ILE A 72 10.27 -3.29 14.96
CA ILE A 72 9.27 -4.34 15.07
C ILE A 72 9.61 -5.46 14.10
N LYS A 73 9.54 -6.70 14.59
CA LYS A 73 9.78 -7.90 13.79
C LYS A 73 8.65 -8.90 13.95
N LEU A 74 8.11 -9.38 12.83
CA LEU A 74 7.09 -10.42 12.77
C LEU A 74 7.69 -11.67 12.13
N VAL A 75 7.61 -12.79 12.84
CA VAL A 75 8.10 -14.10 12.40
C VAL A 75 6.91 -15.03 12.19
N PRO A 76 6.52 -15.34 10.95
CA PRO A 76 5.40 -16.23 10.67
C PRO A 76 5.69 -17.66 11.16
N ALA A 77 4.66 -18.39 11.58
CA ALA A 77 4.83 -19.76 12.09
C ALA A 77 5.33 -20.75 11.00
N ASN A 78 5.02 -20.49 9.73
CA ASN A 78 5.55 -21.25 8.61
C ASN A 78 6.86 -20.61 8.11
N SER A 79 7.95 -21.39 8.11
CA SER A 79 9.29 -20.97 7.69
C SER A 79 9.45 -20.70 6.20
N GLU A 80 8.45 -21.02 5.37
CA GLU A 80 8.46 -20.71 3.94
C GLU A 80 8.28 -19.20 3.67
N PHE A 81 7.71 -18.48 4.63
CA PHE A 81 7.56 -17.02 4.56
C PHE A 81 8.77 -16.33 5.20
N GLY A 82 9.25 -15.27 4.55
CA GLY A 82 10.28 -14.41 5.13
C GLY A 82 9.78 -13.65 6.36
N GLU A 83 10.69 -13.34 7.28
CA GLU A 83 10.43 -12.43 8.39
C GLU A 83 10.13 -11.02 7.87
N PHE A 84 9.29 -10.28 8.59
CA PHE A 84 9.03 -8.87 8.32
C PHE A 84 9.66 -8.04 9.44
N GLU A 85 10.55 -7.12 9.10
CA GLU A 85 11.17 -6.20 10.06
C GLU A 85 11.10 -4.77 9.55
N GLU A 86 10.59 -3.86 10.37
CA GLU A 86 10.44 -2.45 10.05
C GLU A 86 10.72 -1.56 11.26
N LYS A 87 11.08 -0.30 11.02
CA LYS A 87 11.13 0.72 12.07
C LYS A 87 9.80 1.42 12.18
N ILE A 88 9.28 1.52 13.40
CA ILE A 88 8.03 2.19 13.71
C ILE A 88 8.24 3.27 14.76
N THR A 89 7.45 4.33 14.66
CA THR A 89 7.37 5.36 15.69
C THR A 89 6.15 5.10 16.57
N ILE A 90 6.35 5.03 17.88
CA ILE A 90 5.27 5.06 18.89
C ILE A 90 5.15 6.49 19.41
N ASN A 91 3.99 7.10 19.18
CA ASN A 91 3.70 8.46 19.63
C ASN A 91 2.82 8.45 20.89
N LYS A 92 2.96 9.51 21.69
CA LYS A 92 2.25 9.64 22.97
C LYS A 92 0.75 9.70 22.75
N SER A 93 -0.01 8.90 23.50
CA SER A 93 -1.47 8.90 23.50
C SER A 93 -2.12 8.64 22.12
N THR A 94 -1.40 8.01 21.20
CA THR A 94 -1.95 7.58 19.92
C THR A 94 -1.76 6.08 19.71
N LEU A 95 -2.50 5.54 18.75
CA LEU A 95 -2.40 4.15 18.33
C LEU A 95 -1.55 4.07 17.06
N THR A 96 -0.54 3.21 17.08
CA THR A 96 0.15 2.73 15.88
C THR A 96 -0.44 1.38 15.50
N VAL A 97 -0.88 1.24 14.25
CA VAL A 97 -1.46 0.00 13.71
C VAL A 97 -0.55 -0.58 12.66
N ILE A 98 -0.34 -1.88 12.72
CA ILE A 98 0.45 -2.63 11.75
C ILE A 98 -0.38 -3.81 11.30
N ASP A 99 -0.57 -3.95 10.00
CA ASP A 99 -1.17 -5.12 9.38
C ASP A 99 -0.20 -5.71 8.35
N LYS A 100 -0.01 -7.03 8.40
CA LYS A 100 0.93 -7.74 7.53
C LYS A 100 0.29 -8.97 6.91
N GLU A 101 0.31 -9.06 5.58
CA GLU A 101 -0.06 -10.27 4.87
C GLU A 101 1.21 -10.90 4.28
N PHE A 102 1.58 -12.10 4.73
CA PHE A 102 2.74 -12.83 4.23
C PHE A 102 2.37 -13.65 3.00
N GLU A 103 3.31 -13.74 2.06
CA GLU A 103 3.15 -14.45 0.81
C GLU A 103 4.48 -15.10 0.42
N GLU A 104 4.41 -16.19 -0.36
CA GLU A 104 5.59 -16.89 -0.90
C GLU A 104 6.30 -16.00 -1.93
N GLY A 105 7.64 -15.99 -1.93
CA GLY A 105 8.41 -15.25 -2.92
C GLY A 105 8.45 -13.73 -2.68
N SER A 106 9.27 -13.32 -1.70
CA SER A 106 9.71 -11.95 -1.39
C SER A 106 8.64 -10.83 -1.40
N GLN A 107 8.21 -10.49 -0.18
CA GLN A 107 7.45 -9.31 0.24
C GLN A 107 5.96 -9.34 -0.09
N GLY A 108 5.18 -10.09 0.70
CA GLY A 108 3.74 -9.88 0.80
C GLY A 108 3.39 -8.45 1.25
N SER A 109 2.10 -8.10 1.31
CA SER A 109 1.68 -6.73 1.58
C SER A 109 1.75 -6.31 3.07
N SER A 110 1.85 -5.02 3.34
CA SER A 110 1.79 -4.47 4.71
C SER A 110 1.15 -3.08 4.76
N SER A 111 0.69 -2.69 5.96
CA SER A 111 0.21 -1.33 6.26
C SER A 111 0.66 -0.92 7.64
N ILE A 112 1.31 0.23 7.72
CA ILE A 112 1.68 0.87 8.98
C ILE A 112 0.97 2.21 9.04
N ILE A 113 0.14 2.39 10.06
CA ILE A 113 -0.63 3.61 10.28
C ILE A 113 -0.20 4.19 11.62
N SER A 114 0.19 5.46 11.61
CA SER A 114 0.58 6.18 12.82
C SER A 114 -0.04 7.56 12.86
N LEU A 115 -0.26 8.08 14.06
CA LEU A 115 -0.71 9.45 14.28
C LEU A 115 0.36 10.22 15.06
N THR A 116 0.71 11.39 14.55
CA THR A 116 1.61 12.35 15.22
C THR A 116 0.84 13.63 15.47
N SER A 117 0.99 14.24 16.65
CA SER A 117 0.35 15.53 16.94
C SER A 117 0.93 16.63 16.05
N ILE A 118 0.07 17.57 15.65
CA ILE A 118 0.45 18.78 14.93
C ILE A 118 0.12 20.03 15.76
N PRO A 119 0.76 21.18 15.50
CA PRO A 119 0.52 22.40 16.28
C PRO A 119 -0.92 22.96 16.19
N SER A 120 -1.65 22.64 15.12
CA SER A 120 -3.02 23.12 14.90
C SER A 120 -4.03 22.09 15.40
N ASP A 121 -4.81 22.44 16.42
CA ASP A 121 -5.89 21.62 16.97
C ASP A 121 -7.19 21.67 16.15
N LYS A 122 -7.24 22.48 15.09
CA LYS A 122 -8.39 22.68 14.19
C LYS A 122 -8.22 22.05 12.82
N GLU A 123 -7.07 21.45 12.57
CA GLU A 123 -6.74 20.80 11.32
C GLU A 123 -6.46 19.32 11.55
N ALA A 124 -6.76 18.50 10.55
CA ALA A 124 -6.27 17.14 10.44
C ALA A 124 -5.42 17.06 9.17
N GLU A 125 -4.29 16.36 9.26
CA GLU A 125 -3.44 16.08 8.10
C GLU A 125 -3.43 14.58 7.81
N LEU A 126 -3.35 14.24 6.53
CA LEU A 126 -3.20 12.89 6.03
C LEU A 126 -2.00 12.85 5.08
N LEU A 127 -1.08 11.92 5.32
CA LEU A 127 0.03 11.59 4.43
C LEU A 127 -0.04 10.11 4.10
N ILE A 128 -0.09 9.78 2.80
CA ILE A 128 -0.07 8.41 2.29
C ILE A 128 1.21 8.23 1.48
N MET A 129 1.97 7.21 1.84
CA MET A 129 3.16 6.77 1.11
C MET A 129 3.04 5.30 0.79
N SER A 130 3.70 4.86 -0.27
CA SER A 130 3.71 3.43 -0.60
C SER A 130 5.03 2.95 -1.17
N LEU A 131 5.18 1.62 -1.10
CA LEU A 131 6.15 0.85 -1.87
C LEU A 131 5.35 -0.17 -2.71
N PRO A 132 5.39 -0.11 -4.05
CA PRO A 132 6.16 0.81 -4.88
C PRO A 132 5.66 2.26 -4.77
N ASN A 133 6.51 3.20 -5.17
CA ASN A 133 6.15 4.61 -5.30
C ASN A 133 5.22 4.86 -6.50
N ASP A 134 4.71 6.10 -6.61
CA ASP A 134 3.83 6.54 -7.70
C ASP A 134 2.61 5.62 -7.89
N THR A 135 2.00 5.22 -6.78
CA THR A 135 0.87 4.32 -6.75
C THR A 135 -0.44 5.09 -6.68
N SER A 136 -1.47 4.67 -7.41
CA SER A 136 -2.76 5.36 -7.47
C SER A 136 -3.48 5.29 -6.12
N VAL A 137 -4.01 6.43 -5.68
CA VAL A 137 -4.71 6.62 -4.40
C VAL A 137 -6.18 6.96 -4.65
N PHE A 138 -7.06 6.20 -4.01
CA PHE A 138 -8.50 6.45 -4.00
C PHE A 138 -8.99 6.57 -2.57
N LEU A 139 -9.72 7.65 -2.27
CA LEU A 139 -10.38 7.85 -0.99
C LEU A 139 -11.89 7.70 -1.20
N ASN A 140 -12.51 6.76 -0.51
CA ASN A 140 -13.93 6.41 -0.66
C ASN A 140 -14.30 6.12 -2.13
N ASN A 141 -13.47 5.30 -2.80
CA ASN A 141 -13.56 4.96 -4.24
C ASN A 141 -13.40 6.14 -5.21
N LYS A 142 -13.12 7.36 -4.73
CA LYS A 142 -12.88 8.53 -5.58
C LYS A 142 -11.38 8.66 -5.88
N PRO A 143 -10.96 8.77 -7.16
CA PRO A 143 -9.57 9.02 -7.50
C PRO A 143 -9.11 10.33 -6.88
N SER A 144 -8.02 10.26 -6.10
CA SER A 144 -7.51 11.38 -5.31
C SER A 144 -6.11 11.83 -5.75
N GLY A 145 -5.28 10.92 -6.25
CA GLY A 145 -3.95 11.24 -6.77
C GLY A 145 -3.04 10.02 -6.83
N THR A 146 -1.73 10.24 -6.68
CA THR A 146 -0.72 9.19 -6.55
C THR A 146 0.13 9.41 -5.30
N THR A 147 0.76 8.35 -4.78
CA THR A 147 1.70 8.45 -3.66
C THR A 147 3.04 9.06 -4.09
N PRO A 148 3.69 9.91 -3.25
CA PRO A 148 3.21 10.39 -1.97
C PRO A 148 2.01 11.35 -2.11
N PHE A 149 0.95 11.11 -1.33
CA PHE A 149 -0.27 11.91 -1.36
C PHE A 149 -0.45 12.61 -0.01
N SER A 150 -0.77 13.92 -0.03
CA SER A 150 -1.02 14.70 1.18
C SER A 150 -2.35 15.44 1.09
N LEU A 151 -3.09 15.45 2.20
CA LEU A 151 -4.37 16.13 2.34
C LEU A 151 -4.43 16.87 3.68
N LYS A 152 -4.98 18.08 3.69
CA LYS A 152 -5.30 18.84 4.90
C LYS A 152 -6.80 19.09 4.97
N GLU A 153 -7.38 18.95 6.15
CA GLU A 153 -8.82 19.10 6.36
C GLU A 153 -9.12 19.85 7.65
N SER A 154 -10.28 20.53 7.70
CA SER A 154 -10.77 21.24 8.88
C SER A 154 -11.71 20.40 9.76
N LYS A 155 -11.85 19.09 9.47
CA LYS A 155 -12.68 18.16 10.20
C LYS A 155 -12.05 16.76 10.21
N SER A 156 -12.43 15.96 11.21
CA SER A 156 -12.17 14.52 11.24
C SER A 156 -13.06 13.81 10.21
N SER A 157 -12.49 12.84 9.49
CA SER A 157 -13.14 12.08 8.43
C SER A 157 -12.74 10.60 8.49
N ASP A 158 -13.69 9.71 8.23
CA ASP A 158 -13.44 8.29 7.99
C ASP A 158 -13.24 8.06 6.48
N TYR A 159 -12.23 7.29 6.10
CA TYR A 159 -11.92 6.95 4.72
C TYR A 159 -11.72 5.45 4.53
N ILE A 160 -12.23 4.93 3.42
CA ILE A 160 -11.72 3.71 2.80
C ILE A 160 -10.64 4.13 1.81
N LEU A 161 -9.38 3.86 2.17
CA LEU A 161 -8.22 4.07 1.33
C LEU A 161 -8.01 2.85 0.45
N ASN A 162 -8.17 2.99 -0.87
CA ASN A 162 -7.75 1.97 -1.82
C ASN A 162 -6.48 2.44 -2.54
N ILE A 163 -5.52 1.54 -2.66
CA ILE A 163 -4.23 1.75 -3.31
C ILE A 163 -4.04 0.67 -4.38
N THR A 164 -3.71 1.09 -5.61
CA THR A 164 -3.61 0.18 -6.77
C THR A 164 -2.38 0.50 -7.62
N LYS A 165 -1.61 -0.52 -8.01
CA LYS A 165 -0.49 -0.40 -8.96
C LYS A 165 -0.50 -1.60 -9.90
N GLU A 166 -0.26 -1.35 -11.18
CA GLU A 166 -0.07 -2.42 -12.16
C GLU A 166 1.05 -3.38 -11.73
N GLY A 167 0.77 -4.69 -11.78
CA GLY A 167 1.70 -5.74 -11.35
C GLY A 167 1.68 -6.03 -9.84
N TYR A 168 0.87 -5.31 -9.06
CA TYR A 168 0.77 -5.48 -7.61
C TYR A 168 -0.67 -5.80 -7.20
N LYS A 169 -0.80 -6.44 -6.03
CA LYS A 169 -2.08 -6.69 -5.39
C LYS A 169 -2.64 -5.38 -4.85
N ASP A 170 -3.87 -5.08 -5.23
CA ASP A 170 -4.60 -3.95 -4.68
C ASP A 170 -4.80 -4.10 -3.18
N ARG A 171 -4.83 -2.96 -2.48
CA ARG A 171 -4.99 -2.95 -1.02
C ARG A 171 -6.01 -1.92 -0.58
N SER A 172 -6.87 -2.33 0.35
CA SER A 172 -7.91 -1.50 0.94
C SER A 172 -7.73 -1.42 2.46
N VAL A 173 -7.74 -0.20 3.00
CA VAL A 173 -7.50 0.07 4.42
C VAL A 173 -8.50 1.11 4.92
N ALA A 174 -9.16 0.83 6.03
CA ALA A 174 -9.99 1.82 6.72
C ALA A 174 -9.11 2.72 7.60
N ILE A 175 -9.17 4.03 7.40
CA ILE A 175 -8.43 5.03 8.18
C ILE A 175 -9.35 6.12 8.69
N LYS A 176 -8.96 6.76 9.79
CA LYS A 176 -9.71 7.86 10.41
C LYS A 176 -8.78 9.01 10.73
N THR A 177 -9.02 10.17 10.12
CA THR A 177 -8.28 11.40 10.44
C THR A 177 -8.84 12.02 11.72
N ALA A 178 -8.00 12.71 12.50
CA ALA A 178 -8.41 13.36 13.74
C ALA A 178 -7.80 14.77 13.80
N LEU A 179 -8.59 15.75 14.28
CA LEU A 179 -8.11 17.11 14.48
C LEU A 179 -6.97 17.15 15.50
N GLY A 180 -5.96 17.97 15.25
CA GLY A 180 -4.74 18.00 16.07
C GLY A 180 -3.71 16.93 15.72
N PHE A 181 -3.97 16.11 14.70
CA PHE A 181 -3.06 15.03 14.29
C PHE A 181 -2.81 14.98 12.79
N LYS A 182 -1.60 14.51 12.46
CA LYS A 182 -1.23 14.01 11.15
C LYS A 182 -1.27 12.49 11.16
N LEU A 183 -2.17 11.90 10.39
CA LEU A 183 -2.17 10.47 10.11
C LEU A 183 -1.17 10.20 8.99
N THR A 184 -0.23 9.28 9.22
CA THR A 184 0.70 8.79 8.20
C THR A 184 0.40 7.31 7.95
N ALA A 185 0.07 6.98 6.69
CA ALA A 185 -0.12 5.61 6.22
C ALA A 185 1.04 5.23 5.30
N LEU A 186 1.82 4.24 5.70
CA LEU A 186 2.89 3.63 4.91
C LEU A 186 2.39 2.27 4.43
N ILE A 187 2.23 2.10 3.11
CA ILE A 187 1.60 0.92 2.52
C ILE A 187 2.58 0.21 1.59
N SER A 188 2.94 -1.03 1.88
CA SER A 188 3.70 -1.85 0.94
C SER A 188 2.76 -2.83 0.24
N LEU A 189 2.71 -2.80 -1.09
CA LEU A 189 1.89 -3.71 -1.87
C LEU A 189 2.64 -5.02 -2.10
N GLY A 190 1.91 -6.13 -2.00
CA GLY A 190 2.41 -7.42 -2.44
C GLY A 190 2.46 -7.46 -3.96
N ILE A 191 3.45 -8.12 -4.52
CA ILE A 191 3.53 -8.33 -5.97
C ILE A 191 2.46 -9.38 -6.33
N LEU A 192 1.74 -9.18 -7.43
CA LEU A 192 0.96 -10.30 -7.97
C LEU A 192 1.94 -11.42 -8.32
N PRO A 193 1.64 -12.70 -8.02
CA PRO A 193 2.51 -13.78 -8.42
C PRO A 193 2.74 -13.65 -9.92
N VAL A 194 3.96 -13.31 -10.29
CA VAL A 194 4.39 -13.36 -11.67
C VAL A 194 4.18 -14.81 -12.02
N SER A 195 3.24 -15.12 -12.92
CA SER A 195 3.25 -16.43 -13.57
C SER A 195 4.70 -16.66 -14.00
N SER A 196 5.32 -17.69 -13.44
CA SER A 196 6.76 -17.99 -13.54
C SER A 196 7.33 -17.55 -14.89
N PRO A 197 8.54 -16.97 -14.97
CA PRO A 197 9.23 -16.73 -16.23
C PRO A 197 9.66 -18.07 -16.85
N SER A 198 8.68 -18.86 -17.29
CA SER A 198 8.73 -19.73 -18.45
C SER A 198 7.79 -19.17 -19.52
N ALA A 199 7.68 -17.84 -19.59
CA ALA A 199 7.49 -17.13 -20.84
C ALA A 199 8.74 -16.26 -20.99
N GLN A 200 9.87 -16.91 -21.28
CA GLN A 200 10.87 -16.24 -22.11
C GLN A 200 10.14 -15.73 -23.35
N GLU A 201 10.65 -14.67 -23.97
CA GLU A 201 10.58 -14.51 -25.42
C GLU A 201 11.15 -15.77 -26.09
N GLN A 202 10.38 -16.84 -26.04
CA GLN A 202 10.42 -17.91 -26.99
C GLN A 202 9.54 -17.37 -28.10
N PRO A 203 9.98 -17.34 -29.37
CA PRO A 203 9.08 -17.03 -30.46
C PRO A 203 7.89 -17.99 -30.31
N GLN A 204 6.76 -17.45 -29.83
CA GLN A 204 5.52 -18.20 -29.78
C GLN A 204 5.32 -18.66 -31.22
N ALA A 205 5.08 -19.95 -31.41
CA ALA A 205 4.58 -20.42 -32.69
C ALA A 205 3.34 -19.58 -32.95
N VAL A 206 3.47 -18.64 -33.88
CA VAL A 206 2.42 -17.68 -34.25
C VAL A 206 1.35 -18.53 -34.90
N ASN A 207 0.43 -19.05 -34.09
CA ASN A 207 -0.75 -19.70 -34.59
C ASN A 207 -1.61 -18.58 -35.14
N LYS A 208 -1.48 -18.38 -36.44
CA LYS A 208 -2.30 -17.42 -37.15
C LYS A 208 -3.73 -17.93 -37.16
N ILE A 209 -4.68 -17.04 -37.00
CA ILE A 209 -6.09 -17.35 -37.22
C ILE A 209 -6.55 -16.65 -38.47
N VAL A 210 -7.34 -17.33 -39.30
CA VAL A 210 -8.05 -16.73 -40.41
C VAL A 210 -9.49 -16.47 -40.01
N ILE A 211 -9.99 -15.29 -40.32
CA ILE A 211 -11.40 -14.94 -40.10
C ILE A 211 -12.25 -15.67 -41.15
N LEU A 212 -13.22 -16.45 -40.70
CA LEU A 212 -14.15 -17.16 -41.56
C LEU A 212 -15.28 -16.25 -42.04
N ASP A 213 -16.03 -16.72 -43.04
CA ASP A 213 -17.22 -16.01 -43.50
C ASP A 213 -18.23 -15.82 -42.37
N THR A 214 -18.66 -14.58 -42.19
CA THR A 214 -19.70 -14.21 -41.23
C THR A 214 -20.97 -13.81 -41.99
N PRO A 215 -22.18 -14.06 -41.45
CA PRO A 215 -23.44 -13.61 -42.07
C PRO A 215 -23.52 -12.09 -42.29
N THR A 216 -22.74 -11.32 -41.53
CA THR A 216 -22.69 -9.86 -41.57
C THR A 216 -21.59 -9.30 -42.47
N GLY A 217 -20.70 -10.13 -43.02
CA GLY A 217 -19.57 -9.71 -43.85
C GLY A 217 -18.38 -9.12 -43.06
N PHE A 218 -18.45 -9.09 -41.72
CA PHE A 218 -17.39 -8.67 -40.82
C PHE A 218 -17.59 -9.31 -39.44
N LEU A 219 -16.50 -9.48 -38.70
CA LEU A 219 -16.46 -9.94 -37.31
C LEU A 219 -16.08 -8.79 -36.39
N ARG A 220 -16.76 -8.69 -35.24
CA ARG A 220 -16.50 -7.64 -34.25
C ARG A 220 -15.34 -8.04 -33.34
N VAL A 221 -14.45 -7.09 -33.11
CA VAL A 221 -13.40 -7.16 -32.10
C VAL A 221 -13.88 -6.39 -30.87
N ARG A 222 -13.77 -7.01 -29.70
CA ARG A 222 -14.29 -6.45 -28.46
C ARG A 222 -13.22 -6.27 -27.39
N SER A 223 -13.48 -5.38 -26.44
CA SER A 223 -12.55 -5.09 -25.34
C SER A 223 -12.41 -6.21 -24.30
N ALA A 224 -13.30 -7.20 -24.30
CA ALA A 224 -13.24 -8.38 -23.44
C ALA A 224 -13.99 -9.57 -24.09
N SER A 225 -13.73 -10.79 -23.63
CA SER A 225 -14.34 -12.08 -24.04
C SER A 225 -15.83 -12.22 -23.67
N SER A 226 -16.64 -11.24 -24.06
CA SER A 226 -18.07 -11.20 -23.76
C SER A 226 -18.86 -10.49 -24.86
N THR A 227 -20.07 -10.93 -25.15
CA THR A 227 -20.95 -10.23 -26.10
C THR A 227 -21.48 -8.91 -25.56
N ALA A 228 -21.33 -8.65 -24.26
CA ALA A 228 -21.74 -7.41 -23.59
C ALA A 228 -20.62 -6.37 -23.50
N SER A 229 -19.37 -6.72 -23.83
CA SER A 229 -18.23 -5.80 -23.81
C SER A 229 -18.25 -4.84 -25.00
N LEU A 230 -17.48 -3.75 -24.92
CA LEU A 230 -17.46 -2.71 -25.95
C LEU A 230 -16.87 -3.26 -27.25
N GLU A 231 -17.50 -2.93 -28.38
CA GLU A 231 -16.91 -3.12 -29.70
C GLU A 231 -15.81 -2.07 -29.88
N ILE A 232 -14.57 -2.53 -30.06
CA ILE A 232 -13.40 -1.66 -30.21
C ILE A 232 -12.93 -1.61 -31.67
N ASP A 233 -13.19 -2.66 -32.45
CA ASP A 233 -12.84 -2.70 -33.87
C ASP A 233 -13.67 -3.74 -34.66
N ARG A 234 -13.41 -3.88 -35.96
CA ARG A 234 -14.00 -4.86 -36.87
C ARG A 234 -12.96 -5.43 -37.83
N VAL A 235 -13.02 -6.73 -38.04
CA VAL A 235 -12.15 -7.48 -38.97
C VAL A 235 -12.99 -8.19 -40.03
N ASN A 236 -12.41 -8.45 -41.20
CA ASN A 236 -13.10 -8.98 -42.37
C ASN A 236 -12.77 -10.46 -42.62
N PRO A 237 -13.69 -11.25 -43.20
CA PRO A 237 -13.40 -12.62 -43.65
C PRO A 237 -12.19 -12.68 -44.58
N GLY A 238 -11.32 -13.68 -44.36
CA GLY A 238 -10.07 -13.88 -45.08
C GLY A 238 -8.86 -13.14 -44.49
N GLU A 239 -9.06 -12.18 -43.60
CA GLU A 239 -7.95 -11.56 -42.86
C GLU A 239 -7.32 -12.55 -41.89
N THR A 240 -6.03 -12.35 -41.63
CA THR A 240 -5.24 -13.25 -40.81
C THR A 240 -4.58 -12.47 -39.69
N PHE A 241 -4.74 -12.93 -38.45
CA PHE A 241 -4.22 -12.25 -37.27
C PHE A 241 -3.42 -13.21 -36.39
N ASP A 242 -2.53 -12.64 -35.58
CA ASP A 242 -1.78 -13.41 -34.61
C ASP A 242 -2.67 -13.71 -33.39
N LEU A 243 -2.80 -14.99 -33.03
CA LEU A 243 -3.54 -15.42 -31.85
C LEU A 243 -2.70 -15.17 -30.59
N VAL A 244 -3.23 -14.36 -29.68
CA VAL A 244 -2.60 -14.00 -28.40
C VAL A 244 -3.08 -14.92 -27.28
N SER A 245 -4.38 -15.22 -27.24
CA SER A 245 -5.00 -16.03 -26.19
C SER A 245 -6.30 -16.68 -26.67
N GLU A 246 -6.77 -17.73 -25.97
CA GLU A 246 -8.07 -18.35 -26.22
C GLU A 246 -8.73 -18.82 -24.93
N GLY A 247 -10.06 -18.78 -24.90
CA GLY A 247 -10.83 -19.23 -23.75
C GLY A 247 -12.31 -18.94 -23.89
N ASP A 248 -13.15 -19.82 -23.31
CA ASP A 248 -14.60 -19.62 -23.20
C ASP A 248 -15.33 -19.26 -24.50
N GLY A 249 -14.87 -19.81 -25.64
CA GLY A 249 -15.45 -19.55 -26.96
C GLY A 249 -14.98 -18.24 -27.61
N TRP A 250 -13.93 -17.62 -27.08
CA TRP A 250 -13.30 -16.41 -27.61
C TRP A 250 -11.84 -16.62 -27.95
N LEU A 251 -11.37 -15.85 -28.91
CA LEU A 251 -9.97 -15.75 -29.31
C LEU A 251 -9.54 -14.30 -29.15
N GLU A 252 -8.42 -14.07 -28.48
CA GLU A 252 -7.76 -12.77 -28.42
C GLU A 252 -6.76 -12.66 -29.57
N ILE A 253 -6.89 -11.63 -30.39
CA ILE A 253 -6.06 -11.40 -31.57
C ILE A 253 -5.28 -10.11 -31.41
N LYS A 254 -4.11 -10.04 -32.06
CA LYS A 254 -3.32 -8.81 -32.18
C LYS A 254 -3.68 -8.08 -33.47
N LEU A 255 -4.00 -6.80 -33.36
CA LEU A 255 -4.31 -5.90 -34.48
C LEU A 255 -3.05 -5.21 -35.03
N ASP A 256 -3.16 -4.61 -36.21
CA ASP A 256 -2.04 -3.96 -36.91
C ASP A 256 -1.43 -2.77 -36.13
N ASP A 257 -2.19 -2.18 -35.20
CA ASP A 257 -1.77 -1.07 -34.34
C ASP A 257 -1.12 -1.54 -33.02
N GLU A 258 -0.77 -2.83 -32.92
CA GLU A 258 -0.20 -3.51 -31.76
C GLU A 258 -1.16 -3.64 -30.56
N THR A 259 -2.43 -3.25 -30.70
CA THR A 259 -3.45 -3.49 -29.66
C THR A 259 -4.02 -4.91 -29.75
N THR A 260 -4.64 -5.38 -28.66
CA THR A 260 -5.30 -6.69 -28.61
C THR A 260 -6.81 -6.55 -28.46
N GLY A 261 -7.54 -7.54 -28.97
CA GLY A 261 -8.98 -7.58 -28.84
C GLY A 261 -9.58 -8.96 -29.05
N TRP A 262 -10.81 -9.13 -28.56
CA TRP A 262 -11.47 -10.43 -28.48
C TRP A 262 -12.49 -10.61 -29.60
N ILE A 263 -12.37 -11.72 -30.32
CA ILE A 263 -13.31 -12.16 -31.36
C ILE A 263 -13.95 -13.49 -30.95
N SER A 264 -15.13 -13.79 -31.50
CA SER A 264 -15.78 -15.06 -31.22
C SER A 264 -15.13 -16.19 -32.02
N SER A 265 -14.71 -17.26 -31.33
CA SER A 265 -14.02 -18.42 -31.93
C SER A 265 -14.82 -19.13 -33.01
N GLN A 266 -16.16 -19.01 -33.01
CA GLN A 266 -17.03 -19.63 -34.00
C GLN A 266 -16.84 -19.09 -35.43
N TYR A 267 -16.18 -17.94 -35.59
CA TYR A 267 -15.94 -17.27 -36.87
C TYR A 267 -14.45 -17.16 -37.20
N ALA A 268 -13.62 -18.02 -36.63
CA ALA A 268 -12.19 -18.02 -36.87
C ALA A 268 -11.62 -19.44 -36.83
N GLU A 269 -10.65 -19.72 -37.69
CA GLU A 269 -9.97 -21.01 -37.78
C GLU A 269 -8.47 -20.84 -37.60
N LYS A 270 -7.85 -21.71 -36.80
CA LYS A 270 -6.40 -21.73 -36.58
C LYS A 270 -5.69 -22.31 -37.81
N GLN A 271 -4.58 -21.69 -38.20
CA GLN A 271 -3.66 -22.17 -39.24
C GLN A 271 -2.51 -22.99 -38.66
#